data_AF-A0A956ENV3-F1
#
_entry.id   AF-A0A956ENV3-F1
#
_cell.length_a   1.000
_cell.length_b   1.000
_cell.length_c   1.000
_cell.angle_alpha   90.00
_cell.angle_beta   90.00
_cell.angle_gamma   90.00
#
_symmetry.space_group_name_H-M   'P 1'
#
loop_
_entity.id
_entity.type
_entity.pdbx_description
1 polymer ?
#
loop_
_entity_poly.entity_id
_entity_poly.type
_entity_poly.pdbx_seq_one_letter_code
_entity_poly.pdbx_strand_id
1 'polypeptide(L)'
;CMGDGDGILYRGSYAQIHGIDTTTMEVVKTLNVGQPGDDHIWGVAVDFDGKVWGVPRNGTRAYKVNPNTGVIEILFQGLTGAYTYSDMTGFALFSVKPA
;
A
#
# COMPACT_ATOMS: atom_id res chain seq x y z
N CYS A 1 -3.10 8.84 -2.16
CA CYS A 1 -2.76 8.22 -3.45
C CYS A 1 -1.31 8.55 -3.77
N MET A 2 -0.64 7.75 -4.58
CA MET A 2 0.74 7.97 -5.00
C MET A 2 0.94 7.46 -6.43
N GLY A 3 1.60 8.25 -7.28
CA GLY A 3 1.98 7.82 -8.62
C GLY A 3 3.25 6.98 -8.61
N ASP A 4 3.38 6.04 -9.54
CA ASP A 4 4.62 5.28 -9.73
C ASP A 4 5.65 5.97 -10.65
N GLY A 5 5.26 7.04 -11.34
CA GLY A 5 6.10 7.73 -12.32
C GLY A 5 5.97 7.17 -13.75
N ASP A 6 5.32 6.03 -13.91
CA ASP A 6 5.11 5.33 -15.19
C ASP A 6 3.65 5.43 -15.68
N GLY A 7 2.90 6.38 -15.13
CA GLY A 7 1.54 6.70 -15.55
C GLY A 7 0.43 5.99 -14.78
N ILE A 8 0.74 5.26 -13.69
CA ILE A 8 -0.27 4.69 -12.80
C ILE A 8 -0.31 5.43 -11.46
N LEU A 9 -1.52 5.81 -11.05
CA LEU A 9 -1.83 6.36 -9.73
C LEU A 9 -2.41 5.28 -8.84
N TYR A 10 -1.74 4.95 -7.74
CA TYR A 10 -2.24 4.01 -6.74
C TYR A 10 -3.02 4.71 -5.63
N ARG A 11 -4.15 4.14 -5.22
CA ARG A 11 -4.97 4.59 -4.10
C ARG A 11 -5.62 3.44 -3.32
N GLY A 12 -5.86 3.66 -2.03
CA GLY A 12 -6.64 2.73 -1.22
C GLY A 12 -8.11 2.72 -1.65
N SER A 13 -8.74 1.55 -1.58
CA SER A 13 -10.14 1.32 -1.97
C SER A 13 -10.69 0.14 -1.18
N TYR A 14 -11.39 0.40 -0.07
CA TYR A 14 -11.85 -0.65 0.85
C TYR A 14 -10.72 -1.59 1.26
N ALA A 15 -10.84 -2.90 1.04
CA ALA A 15 -9.81 -3.90 1.33
C ALA A 15 -8.73 -3.99 0.22
N GLN A 16 -8.74 -3.08 -0.75
CA GLN A 16 -7.90 -3.14 -1.95
C GLN A 16 -7.05 -1.89 -2.12
N ILE A 17 -6.07 -2.01 -3.01
CA ILE A 17 -5.41 -0.87 -3.66
C ILE A 17 -5.78 -0.91 -5.13
N HIS A 18 -6.27 0.20 -5.67
CA HIS A 18 -6.52 0.37 -7.09
C HIS A 18 -5.36 1.13 -7.72
N GLY A 19 -4.86 0.62 -8.85
CA GLY A 19 -3.99 1.34 -9.76
C GLY A 19 -4.82 1.89 -10.92
N ILE A 20 -4.77 3.20 -11.10
CA ILE A 20 -5.57 3.95 -12.07
C ILE A 20 -4.63 4.47 -13.14
N ASP A 21 -4.93 4.21 -14.41
CA ASP A 21 -4.22 4.83 -15.51
C ASP A 21 -4.49 6.34 -15.52
N THR A 22 -3.42 7.14 -15.48
CA THR A 22 -3.52 8.59 -15.34
C THR A 22 -4.01 9.31 -16.60
N THR A 23 -4.06 8.61 -17.74
CA THR A 23 -4.54 9.13 -19.03
C THR A 23 -5.98 8.73 -19.26
N THR A 24 -6.31 7.45 -19.12
CA THR A 24 -7.67 6.93 -19.40
C THR A 24 -8.61 7.03 -18.19
N MET A 25 -8.07 7.23 -16.99
CA MET A 25 -8.80 7.22 -15.71
C MET A 25 -9.44 5.88 -15.36
N GLU A 26 -9.07 4.81 -16.05
CA GLU A 26 -9.58 3.46 -15.80
C GLU A 26 -8.81 2.77 -14.68
N VAL A 27 -9.50 1.92 -13.91
CA VAL A 27 -8.84 1.03 -12.95
C VAL A 27 -8.21 -0.12 -13.74
N VAL A 28 -6.88 -0.09 -13.85
CA VAL A 28 -6.09 -1.09 -14.59
C VAL A 28 -5.44 -2.13 -13.68
N LYS A 29 -5.42 -1.87 -12.36
CA LYS A 29 -4.91 -2.81 -11.35
C LYS A 29 -5.82 -2.83 -10.12
N THR A 30 -6.06 -4.03 -9.59
CA THR A 30 -6.76 -4.25 -8.32
C THR A 30 -5.94 -5.21 -7.46
N LEU A 31 -5.34 -4.69 -6.39
CA LEU A 31 -4.52 -5.46 -5.47
C LEU A 31 -5.34 -5.78 -4.22
N ASN A 32 -5.60 -7.07 -3.97
CA ASN A 32 -6.35 -7.53 -2.80
C ASN A 32 -5.37 -7.69 -1.62
N VAL A 33 -5.35 -6.70 -0.72
CA VAL A 33 -4.32 -6.64 0.34
C VAL A 33 -4.89 -6.71 1.75
N GLY A 34 -6.12 -6.23 1.95
CA GLY A 34 -6.76 -6.19 3.25
C GLY A 34 -6.99 -7.58 3.83
N GLN A 35 -6.70 -7.72 5.12
CA GLN A 35 -6.85 -8.95 5.88
C GLN A 35 -7.94 -8.78 6.96
N PRO A 36 -8.49 -9.88 7.51
CA PRO A 36 -9.38 -9.80 8.66
C PRO A 36 -8.77 -8.99 9.81
N GLY A 37 -9.56 -8.07 10.36
CA GLY A 37 -9.14 -7.12 11.40
C GLY A 37 -8.60 -5.79 10.87
N ASP A 38 -8.45 -5.64 9.55
CA ASP A 38 -8.12 -4.36 8.94
C ASP A 38 -9.36 -3.48 8.79
N ASP A 39 -9.15 -2.17 8.94
CA ASP A 39 -10.06 -1.18 8.38
C ASP A 39 -9.74 -0.97 6.88
N HIS A 40 -10.32 0.04 6.25
CA HIS A 40 -10.05 0.41 4.87
C HIS A 40 -8.57 0.73 4.65
N ILE A 41 -8.00 0.22 3.56
CA ILE A 41 -6.69 0.64 3.07
C ILE A 41 -6.77 2.11 2.72
N TRP A 42 -5.90 2.89 3.34
CA TRP A 42 -5.98 4.35 3.30
C TRP A 42 -4.65 4.98 2.96
N GLY A 43 -3.58 4.53 3.62
CA GLY A 43 -2.22 4.90 3.27
C GLY A 43 -1.77 4.09 2.07
N VAL A 44 -1.27 4.77 1.03
CA VAL A 44 -0.68 4.13 -0.15
C VAL A 44 0.56 4.86 -0.58
N ALA A 45 1.61 4.12 -0.90
CA ALA A 45 2.82 4.64 -1.53
C ALA A 45 3.42 3.65 -2.52
N VAL A 46 4.44 4.10 -3.23
CA VAL A 46 5.29 3.33 -4.12
C VAL A 46 6.74 3.53 -3.64
N ASP A 47 7.47 2.45 -3.42
CA ASP A 47 8.89 2.53 -3.05
C ASP A 47 9.81 2.60 -4.28
N PHE A 48 11.12 2.74 -4.04
CA PHE A 48 12.12 2.86 -5.10
C PHE A 48 12.20 1.63 -6.01
N ASP A 49 11.79 0.45 -5.52
CA ASP A 49 11.77 -0.80 -6.28
C ASP A 49 10.45 -0.98 -7.06
N GLY A 50 9.58 0.03 -7.07
CA GLY A 50 8.27 0.00 -7.73
C GLY A 50 7.24 -0.87 -6.99
N LYS A 51 7.48 -1.20 -5.71
CA LYS A 51 6.53 -1.98 -4.91
C LYS A 51 5.52 -1.06 -4.28
N VAL A 52 4.28 -1.53 -4.21
CA VAL A 52 3.16 -0.73 -3.71
C VAL A 52 2.93 -1.08 -2.25
N TRP A 53 2.90 -0.05 -1.42
CA TRP A 53 2.63 -0.16 0.00
C TRP A 53 1.18 0.18 0.31
N GLY A 54 0.56 -0.62 1.17
CA GLY A 54 -0.81 -0.41 1.66
C GLY A 54 -0.86 -0.42 3.17
N VAL A 55 -1.55 0.55 3.75
CA VAL A 55 -1.69 0.69 5.20
C VAL A 55 -3.18 0.90 5.54
N PRO A 56 -3.81 0.00 6.31
CA PRO A 56 -5.17 0.20 6.80
C PRO A 56 -5.26 1.41 7.72
N ARG A 57 -6.43 2.05 7.77
CA ARG A 57 -6.66 3.26 8.58
C ARG A 57 -6.43 3.07 10.09
N ASN A 58 -6.63 1.86 10.61
CA ASN A 58 -6.33 1.55 12.01
C ASN A 58 -4.81 1.52 12.31
N GLY A 59 -3.96 1.52 11.27
CA GLY A 59 -2.52 1.70 11.37
C GLY A 59 -1.78 0.60 12.14
N THR A 60 -2.35 -0.60 12.22
CA THR A 60 -1.77 -1.74 12.95
C THR A 60 -0.91 -2.65 12.08
N ARG A 61 -1.05 -2.52 10.75
CA ARG A 61 -0.36 -3.33 9.75
C ARG A 61 0.09 -2.50 8.55
N ALA A 62 1.07 -3.01 7.82
CA ALA A 62 1.46 -2.50 6.51
C ALA A 62 1.82 -3.65 5.55
N TYR A 63 1.47 -3.49 4.28
CA TYR A 63 1.63 -4.48 3.23
C TYR A 63 2.56 -3.96 2.16
N LYS A 64 3.65 -4.67 1.84
CA LYS A 64 4.45 -4.43 0.63
C LYS A 64 4.00 -5.42 -0.43
N VAL A 65 3.56 -4.93 -1.57
CA VAL A 65 2.87 -5.71 -2.60
C VAL A 65 3.55 -5.53 -3.94
N ASN A 66 3.70 -6.62 -4.68
CA ASN A 66 4.13 -6.58 -6.07
C ASN A 66 2.94 -6.21 -6.97
N PRO A 67 2.94 -5.03 -7.63
CA PRO A 67 1.80 -4.59 -8.42
C PRO A 67 1.62 -5.37 -9.74
N ASN A 68 2.60 -6.18 -10.14
CA ASN A 68 2.52 -6.98 -11.37
C ASN A 68 1.93 -8.36 -11.11
N THR A 69 2.17 -8.94 -9.94
CA THR A 69 1.64 -10.26 -9.57
C THR A 69 0.49 -10.20 -8.57
N GLY A 70 0.29 -9.07 -7.90
CA GLY A 70 -0.69 -8.91 -6.82
C GLY A 70 -0.31 -9.59 -5.51
N VAL A 71 0.92 -10.14 -5.41
CA VAL A 71 1.38 -10.88 -4.24
C VAL A 71 1.87 -9.92 -3.16
N ILE A 72 1.42 -10.14 -1.91
CA ILE A 72 2.00 -9.51 -0.73
C ILE A 72 3.38 -10.15 -0.50
N GLU A 73 4.43 -9.36 -0.68
CA GLU A 73 5.82 -9.80 -0.48
C GLU A 73 6.25 -9.67 0.99
N ILE A 74 5.74 -8.65 1.70
CA ILE A 74 6.04 -8.43 3.12
C ILE A 74 4.79 -7.94 3.85
N LEU A 75 4.61 -8.44 5.07
CA LEU A 75 3.59 -8.00 6.03
C LEU A 75 4.26 -7.52 7.32
N PHE A 76 4.00 -6.28 7.69
CA PHE A 76 4.34 -5.72 9.00
C PHE A 76 3.10 -5.73 9.89
N GLN A 77 3.26 -6.13 11.16
CA GLN A 77 2.18 -6.18 12.14
C GLN A 77 2.64 -5.60 13.48
N GLY A 78 1.68 -5.31 14.37
CA GLY A 78 1.97 -4.73 15.68
C GLY A 78 2.39 -3.27 15.62
N LEU A 79 2.08 -2.59 14.51
CA LEU A 79 2.34 -1.17 14.35
C LEU A 79 1.41 -0.37 15.28
N THR A 80 1.91 0.75 15.81
CA THR A 80 1.11 1.65 16.63
C THR A 80 0.95 2.97 15.89
N GLY A 81 -0.18 3.12 15.21
CA GLY A 81 -0.50 4.34 14.47
C GLY A 81 0.38 4.55 13.24
N ALA A 82 0.82 3.47 12.57
CA ALA A 82 1.47 3.57 11.28
C ALA A 82 0.43 4.06 10.27
N TYR A 83 0.34 5.36 10.12
CA TYR A 83 -0.59 6.03 9.21
C TYR A 83 -0.09 7.47 8.93
N THR A 84 1.19 7.73 9.20
CA THR A 84 1.81 9.02 8.89
C THR A 84 2.47 8.99 7.52
N TYR A 85 2.68 10.16 6.91
CA TYR A 85 3.34 10.32 5.61
C TYR A 85 4.70 9.57 5.55
N SER A 86 5.40 9.44 6.68
CA SER A 86 6.70 8.76 6.82
C SER A 86 6.62 7.23 6.81
N ASP A 87 5.50 6.65 7.26
CA ASP A 87 5.26 5.19 7.21
C ASP A 87 4.83 4.77 5.81
N MET A 88 4.19 5.68 5.07
CA MET A 88 3.67 5.40 3.73
C MET A 88 4.82 5.09 2.77
N THR A 89 5.96 5.77 2.83
CA THR A 89 7.13 5.46 1.98
C THR A 89 7.99 4.28 2.49
N GLY A 90 7.58 3.62 3.57
CA GLY A 90 8.36 2.56 4.22
C GLY A 90 9.59 3.05 5.01
N PHE A 91 9.95 4.33 4.93
CA PHE A 91 11.17 4.85 5.55
C PHE A 91 11.10 4.83 7.09
N ALA A 92 9.94 5.12 7.68
CA ALA A 92 9.75 4.99 9.12
C ALA A 92 9.56 3.53 9.59
N LEU A 93 9.33 2.58 8.68
CA LEU A 93 9.12 1.18 9.02
C LEU A 93 10.43 0.37 9.16
N PHE A 94 11.58 0.90 8.74
CA PHE A 94 12.87 0.22 8.87
C PHE A 94 13.28 -0.08 10.32
N SER A 95 12.76 0.66 11.30
CA SER A 95 13.00 0.38 12.73
C SER A 95 12.08 -0.70 13.31
N VAL A 96 11.15 -1.25 12.51
CA VAL A 96 10.21 -2.28 12.93
C VAL A 96 10.56 -3.61 12.26
N LYS A 97 10.64 -4.69 13.05
CA LYS A 97 10.89 -6.02 12.50
C LYS A 97 9.68 -6.52 11.70
N PRO A 98 9.86 -7.03 10.47
CA PRO A 98 8.81 -7.75 9.76
C PRO A 98 8.45 -9.03 10.53
N ALA A 99 7.19 -9.45 10.39
CA ALA A 99 6.65 -10.67 11.00
C ALA A 99 6.98 -11.91 10.16
#